data_AF-A0A1R1M036-F1
#
_entry.id   AF-A0A1R1M036-F1
#
_cell.length_a   1.000
_cell.length_b   1.000
_cell.length_c   1.000
_cell.angle_alpha   90.00
_cell.angle_beta   90.00
_cell.angle_gamma   90.00
#
_symmetry.space_group_name_H-M   'P 1'
#
loop_
_entity.id
_entity.type
_entity.pdbx_description
1 polymer ?
#
loop_
_entity_poly.entity_id
_entity_poly.type
_entity_poly.pdbx_seq_one_letter_code
_entity_poly.pdbx_strand_id
1 'polypeptide(L)'
;MAEWPAIETPHRVTLTGSLESVTIQPIGAPPYYEAVLDDEAGHRVHLIWHGQRFVPGVDAGVTLRVEGTLSQQAHRAVIFDPHYEIIQQGGEA
;
A
#
# COMPACT_ATOMS: atom_id res chain seq x y z
N MET A 1 2.68 13.30 9.50
CA MET A 1 3.06 12.61 8.25
C MET A 1 4.57 12.59 8.20
N ALA A 2 5.16 11.43 8.45
CA ALA A 2 6.59 11.22 8.38
C ALA A 2 6.91 10.55 7.04
N GLU A 3 7.91 11.08 6.33
CA GLU A 3 8.43 10.44 5.12
C GLU A 3 9.38 9.32 5.53
N TRP A 4 9.41 8.23 4.77
CA TRP A 4 10.41 7.19 5.00
C TRP A 4 11.81 7.78 4.81
N PRO A 5 12.79 7.38 5.64
CA PRO A 5 14.19 7.65 5.30
C PRO A 5 14.51 7.06 3.92
N ALA A 6 15.54 7.59 3.27
CA ALA A 6 15.97 7.07 1.97
C ALA A 6 16.24 5.56 2.08
N ILE A 7 15.59 4.77 1.23
CA ILE A 7 15.73 3.31 1.22
C ILE A 7 16.87 2.99 0.26
N GLU A 8 18.08 2.85 0.80
CA GLU A 8 19.30 2.60 0.01
C GLU A 8 19.28 1.23 -0.65
N THR A 9 18.73 0.22 0.04
CA THR A 9 18.59 -1.15 -0.46
C THR A 9 17.20 -1.69 -0.16
N PRO A 10 16.57 -2.37 -1.15
CA PRO A 10 15.31 -3.07 -0.93
C PRO A 10 15.44 -4.09 0.20
N HIS A 11 14.54 -4.05 1.17
CA HIS A 11 14.56 -4.96 2.32
C HIS A 11 13.15 -5.39 2.70
N ARG A 12 13.04 -6.56 3.35
CA ARG A 12 11.76 -7.13 3.75
C ARG A 12 11.24 -6.43 5.01
N VAL A 13 9.95 -6.08 4.99
CA VAL A 13 9.26 -5.44 6.11
C VAL A 13 7.90 -6.09 6.32
N THR A 14 7.41 -5.96 7.55
CA THR A 14 6.02 -6.22 7.92
C THR A 14 5.45 -4.94 8.53
N LEU A 15 4.39 -4.40 7.96
CA LEU A 15 3.76 -3.15 8.37
C LEU A 15 2.30 -3.41 8.74
N THR A 16 1.76 -2.65 9.68
CA THR A 16 0.32 -2.68 9.97
C THR A 16 -0.18 -1.25 9.97
N GLY A 17 -1.22 -0.97 9.20
CA GLY A 17 -1.67 0.40 8.99
C GLY A 17 -2.99 0.50 8.28
N SER A 18 -3.52 1.72 8.23
CA SER A 18 -4.80 2.02 7.61
C SER A 18 -4.58 2.50 6.18
N LEU A 19 -5.39 2.01 5.26
CA LEU A 19 -5.38 2.50 3.88
C LEU A 19 -6.00 3.89 3.83
N GLU A 20 -5.20 4.88 3.45
CA GLU A 20 -5.65 6.26 3.30
C GLU A 20 -6.46 6.45 2.01
N SER A 21 -5.98 5.85 0.92
CA SER A 21 -6.60 5.98 -0.40
C SER A 21 -6.26 4.79 -1.29
N VAL A 22 -7.11 4.59 -2.31
CA VAL A 22 -6.88 3.63 -3.39
C VAL A 22 -7.02 4.34 -4.73
N THR A 23 -6.16 4.00 -5.68
CA THR A 23 -6.13 4.58 -7.01
C THR A 23 -6.50 3.51 -8.03
N ILE A 24 -7.63 3.75 -8.73
CA ILE A 24 -8.12 2.89 -9.81
C ILE A 24 -7.70 3.48 -11.15
N GLN A 25 -7.03 2.68 -11.97
CA GLN A 25 -6.61 3.12 -13.30
C GLN A 25 -7.79 3.25 -14.28
N PRO A 26 -7.78 4.28 -15.16
CA PRO A 26 -8.81 4.45 -16.17
C PRO A 26 -8.88 3.27 -17.14
N ILE A 27 -10.02 3.15 -17.80
CA ILE A 27 -10.26 2.13 -18.84
C ILE A 27 -9.33 2.45 -20.03
N GLY A 28 -8.45 1.51 -20.38
CA GLY A 28 -7.47 1.66 -21.47
C GLY A 28 -6.02 1.91 -21.03
N ALA A 29 -5.77 2.28 -19.77
CA ALA A 29 -4.42 2.31 -19.21
C ALA A 29 -3.95 0.90 -18.81
N PRO A 30 -2.62 0.64 -18.76
CA PRO A 30 -2.07 -0.57 -18.17
C PRO A 30 -2.63 -0.80 -16.76
N PRO A 31 -3.20 -1.98 -16.47
CA PRO A 31 -3.86 -2.21 -15.19
C PRO A 31 -2.83 -2.29 -14.07
N TYR A 32 -2.99 -1.43 -13.07
CA TYR A 32 -2.43 -1.62 -11.74
C TYR A 32 -3.41 -1.08 -10.71
N TYR A 33 -3.35 -1.64 -9.50
CA TYR A 33 -4.08 -1.15 -8.35
C TYR A 33 -3.05 -0.58 -7.37
N GLU A 34 -3.22 0.68 -6.99
CA GLU A 34 -2.36 1.31 -5.99
C GLU A 34 -3.18 1.63 -4.75
N ALA A 35 -2.63 1.35 -3.58
CA ALA A 35 -3.16 1.80 -2.30
C ALA A 35 -2.06 2.53 -1.50
N VAL A 36 -2.45 3.53 -0.73
CA VAL A 36 -1.54 4.23 0.19
C VAL A 36 -1.85 3.77 1.60
N LEU A 37 -0.89 3.12 2.24
CA LEU A 37 -0.96 2.69 3.64
C LEU A 37 -0.24 3.71 4.53
N ASP A 38 -0.92 4.18 5.56
CA ASP A 38 -0.33 4.91 6.68
C ASP A 38 -0.12 3.95 7.85
N ASP A 39 1.15 3.68 8.16
CA ASP A 39 1.55 2.85 9.29
C ASP A 39 1.34 3.59 10.62
N GLU A 40 1.31 2.87 11.74
CA GLU A 40 1.14 3.44 13.09
C GLU A 40 2.19 4.52 13.45
N ALA A 41 3.38 4.49 12.84
CA ALA A 41 4.40 5.53 12.97
C ALA A 41 4.13 6.81 12.13
N GLY A 42 3.05 6.82 11.35
CA GLY A 42 2.70 7.91 10.43
C GLY A 42 3.55 7.94 9.16
N HIS A 43 4.16 6.81 8.80
CA HIS A 43 4.91 6.63 7.56
C HIS A 43 3.99 6.13 6.44
N ARG A 44 4.13 6.73 5.25
CA ARG A 44 3.34 6.35 4.08
C ARG A 44 4.06 5.36 3.17
N VAL A 45 3.38 4.28 2.79
CA VAL A 45 3.86 3.28 1.83
C VAL A 45 2.85 3.08 0.72
N HIS A 46 3.33 3.08 -0.52
CA HIS A 46 2.54 2.75 -1.70
C HIS A 46 2.57 1.24 -1.91
N LEU A 47 1.40 0.62 -1.92
CA LEU A 47 1.20 -0.79 -2.23
C LEU A 47 0.74 -0.87 -3.68
N ILE A 48 1.47 -1.58 -4.53
CA ILE A 48 1.15 -1.66 -5.96
C ILE A 48 0.95 -3.13 -6.36
N TRP A 49 -0.22 -3.43 -6.89
CA TRP A 49 -0.53 -4.72 -7.51
C TRP A 49 -0.62 -4.56 -9.02
N HIS A 50 0.33 -5.14 -9.75
CA HIS A 50 0.34 -5.08 -11.20
C HIS A 50 -0.71 -6.02 -11.81
N GLY A 51 -1.29 -5.64 -12.95
CA GLY A 51 -2.29 -6.46 -13.63
C GLY A 51 -3.69 -6.42 -13.00
N GLN A 52 -3.80 -5.93 -11.77
CA GLN A 52 -5.05 -5.86 -11.02
C GLN A 52 -5.76 -4.52 -11.25
N ARG A 53 -7.09 -4.55 -11.37
CA ARG A 53 -7.95 -3.33 -11.32
C ARG A 53 -8.68 -3.17 -10.00
N PHE A 54 -8.71 -4.24 -9.23
CA PHE A 54 -9.36 -4.33 -7.93
C PHE A 54 -8.62 -5.40 -7.12
N VAL A 55 -8.41 -5.13 -5.84
CA VAL A 55 -7.82 -6.08 -4.89
C VAL A 55 -8.81 -6.27 -3.74
N PRO A 56 -9.31 -7.50 -3.49
CA PRO A 56 -10.38 -7.73 -2.51
C PRO A 56 -10.05 -7.24 -1.11
N GLY A 57 -10.91 -6.39 -0.56
CA GLY A 57 -10.77 -5.85 0.79
C GLY A 57 -9.65 -4.83 0.95
N VAL A 58 -9.04 -4.37 -0.14
CA VAL A 58 -8.09 -3.25 -0.13
C VAL A 58 -8.86 -2.00 -0.55
N ASP A 59 -9.51 -1.37 0.41
CA ASP A 59 -10.30 -0.15 0.24
C ASP A 59 -9.89 0.91 1.27
N ALA A 60 -10.21 2.17 1.01
CA ALA A 60 -9.88 3.26 1.93
C ALA A 60 -10.55 3.05 3.29
N GLY A 61 -9.82 3.31 4.37
CA GLY A 61 -10.26 3.09 5.75
C GLY A 61 -10.10 1.66 6.26
N VAL A 62 -9.75 0.68 5.41
CA VAL A 62 -9.42 -0.68 5.87
C VAL A 62 -8.04 -0.70 6.53
N THR A 63 -7.90 -1.38 7.66
CA THR A 63 -6.60 -1.65 8.28
C THR A 63 -6.06 -2.99 7.79
N LEU A 64 -4.87 -2.96 7.20
CA LEU A 64 -4.16 -4.14 6.70
C LEU A 64 -2.86 -4.38 7.45
N ARG A 65 -2.51 -5.65 7.58
CA ARG A 65 -1.13 -6.07 7.79
C ARG A 65 -0.53 -6.44 6.44
N VAL A 66 0.63 -5.91 6.14
CA VAL A 66 1.29 -6.04 4.84
C VAL A 66 2.69 -6.56 5.04
N GLU A 67 3.06 -7.56 4.25
CA GLU A 67 4.40 -8.12 4.21
C GLU A 67 4.96 -8.08 2.78
N GLY A 68 6.17 -7.56 2.63
CA GLY A 68 6.81 -7.48 1.32
C GLY A 68 8.16 -6.79 1.35
N THR A 69 8.68 -6.48 0.17
CA THR A 69 9.96 -5.80 0.02
C THR A 69 9.75 -4.30 -0.16
N LEU A 70 10.15 -3.53 0.85
CA LEU A 70 10.14 -2.07 0.81
C LEU A 70 11.29 -1.56 -0.07
N SER A 71 10.94 -0.75 -1.07
CA SER A 71 11.88 -0.16 -2.03
C SER A 71 11.58 1.33 -2.21
N GLN A 72 12.54 2.11 -2.72
CA GLN A 72 12.29 3.49 -3.12
C GLN A 72 12.08 3.60 -4.63
N GLN A 73 10.97 4.21 -5.06
CA GLN A 73 10.74 4.60 -6.45
C GLN A 73 10.23 6.03 -6.53
N ALA A 74 10.84 6.85 -7.41
CA ALA A 74 10.48 8.25 -7.58
C ALA A 74 10.30 9.00 -6.24
N HIS A 75 11.22 8.73 -5.29
CA HIS A 75 11.23 9.27 -3.92
C HIS A 75 10.10 8.79 -2.99
N ARG A 76 9.31 7.79 -3.38
CA ARG A 76 8.26 7.18 -2.57
C ARG A 76 8.69 5.82 -2.06
N ALA A 77 8.25 5.46 -0.86
CA ALA A 77 8.36 4.10 -0.35
C ALA A 77 7.27 3.23 -1.00
N VAL A 78 7.68 2.13 -1.63
CA VAL A 78 6.81 1.27 -2.43
C VAL A 78 7.03 -0.20 -2.09
N ILE A 79 5.95 -0.97 -2.04
CA ILE A 79 5.97 -2.42 -2.01
C ILE A 79 5.16 -2.93 -3.21
N PHE A 80 5.79 -3.77 -4.03
CA PHE A 80 5.14 -4.44 -5.15
C PHE A 80 4.58 -5.78 -4.74
N ASP A 81 3.38 -6.08 -5.25
CA ASP A 81 2.63 -7.32 -5.06
C ASP A 81 2.75 -7.87 -3.62
N PRO A 82 2.46 -7.04 -2.59
CA PRO A 82 2.63 -7.46 -1.21
C PRO A 82 1.66 -8.58 -0.85
N HIS A 83 2.08 -9.41 0.10
CA HIS A 83 1.16 -10.22 0.88
C HIS A 83 0.42 -9.31 1.86
N TYR A 84 -0.89 -9.47 1.96
CA TYR A 84 -1.70 -8.67 2.87
C TYR A 84 -2.73 -9.53 3.61
N GLU A 85 -3.06 -9.09 4.81
CA GLU A 85 -4.12 -9.64 5.65
C GLU A 85 -5.01 -8.49 6.14
N ILE A 86 -6.32 -8.69 6.09
CA ILE A 86 -7.27 -7.68 6.58
C ILE A 86 -7.40 -7.83 8.09
N ILE A 87 -6.99 -6.78 8.82
CA ILE A 87 -7.02 -6.74 10.28
C ILE A 87 -8.32 -6.12 10.78
N GLN A 88 -8.79 -5.06 10.10
CA GLN A 88 -10.05 -4.40 10.42
C GLN A 88 -10.70 -3.90 9.13
N GLN A 89 -11.97 -4.23 8.92
CA GLN A 89 -12.74 -3.66 7.82
C GLN A 89 -12.98 -2.16 8.06
N GLY A 90 -12.94 -1.35 7.00
CA GLY A 90 -13.33 0.04 7.08
C GLY A 90 -14.78 0.13 7.54
N GLY A 91 -15.00 0.75 8.70
CA GLY A 91 -16.34 0.92 9.25
C GLY A 91 -17.07 2.03 8.52
N GLU A 92 -18.06 1.68 7.69
CA GLU A 92 -19.23 2.54 7.51
C GLU A 92 -20.08 2.44 8.78
N ALA A 93 -20.18 3.55 9.52
CA ALA A 93 -21.22 3.79 10.51
C ALA A 93 -22.07 4.97 10.04
#